data_AF-A0A9D4P023-F1
#
_entry.id   AF-A0A9D4P023-F1
#
_cell.length_a   1.000
_cell.length_b   1.000
_cell.length_c   1.000
_cell.angle_alpha   90.00
_cell.angle_beta   90.00
_cell.angle_gamma   90.00
#
_symmetry.space_group_name_H-M   'P 1'
#
loop_
_entity.id
_entity.type
_entity.pdbx_description
1 polymer ?
#
loop_
_entity_poly.entity_id
_entity_poly.type
_entity_poly.pdbx_seq_one_letter_code
_entity_poly.pdbx_strand_id
1 'polypeptide(L)'
;MARTYEEELEYLVRNNSNSWTIKKGFVPGMKITGQPVLIGGTMGTCSYVLTGTETGMQETFGTTCHGAGRALSRAKSRRNLDYQDVLNDLAAKGISIRVASPKLVMEEAPESYKNVTDVVDTCHAAGISKKCIKLRPIAVIKG
;
A
#
# COMPACT_ATOMS: atom_id res chain seq x y z
N MET A 1 15.72 22.05 -1.51
CA MET A 1 14.83 23.06 -0.90
C MET A 1 13.40 22.57 -1.08
N ALA A 2 12.53 22.77 -0.09
CA ALA A 2 11.09 22.58 -0.31
C ALA A 2 10.59 23.68 -1.25
N ARG A 3 9.65 23.36 -2.14
CA ARG A 3 9.03 24.34 -3.04
C ARG A 3 8.14 25.31 -2.23
N THR A 4 7.98 26.53 -2.71
CA THR A 4 6.98 27.47 -2.19
C THR A 4 5.57 27.06 -2.60
N TYR A 5 4.54 27.65 -1.98
CA TYR A 5 3.15 27.39 -2.34
C TYR A 5 2.87 27.74 -3.82
N GLU A 6 3.43 28.86 -4.29
CA GLU A 6 3.30 29.32 -5.68
C GLU A 6 3.96 28.34 -6.65
N GLU A 7 5.15 27.82 -6.30
CA GLU A 7 5.85 26.79 -7.08
C GLU A 7 5.11 25.45 -7.09
N GLU A 8 4.41 25.10 -6.00
CA GLU A 8 3.54 23.90 -5.95
C GLU A 8 2.30 24.06 -6.85
N LEU A 9 1.69 25.26 -6.87
CA LEU A 9 0.55 25.58 -7.74
C LEU A 9 0.88 25.43 -9.23
N GLU A 10 2.13 25.63 -9.63
CA GLU A 10 2.57 25.40 -11.01
C GLU A 10 2.39 23.96 -11.46
N TYR A 11 2.26 23.01 -10.55
CA TYR A 11 2.00 21.61 -10.86
C TYR A 11 0.53 21.21 -10.66
N LEU A 12 -0.35 22.13 -10.29
CA LEU A 12 -1.77 21.85 -10.08
C LEU A 12 -2.60 22.41 -11.24
N VAL A 13 -3.59 21.65 -11.70
CA VAL A 13 -4.59 22.08 -12.68
C VAL A 13 -5.95 21.98 -12.04
N ARG A 14 -6.69 23.08 -11.97
CA ARG A 14 -8.07 23.04 -11.46
C ARG A 14 -8.96 22.40 -12.51
N ASN A 15 -9.61 21.29 -12.16
CA ASN A 15 -10.54 20.60 -13.06
C ASN A 15 -11.96 21.18 -12.91
N ASN A 16 -12.40 21.46 -11.68
CA ASN A 16 -13.68 22.12 -11.39
C ASN A 16 -13.64 22.84 -10.03
N SER A 17 -14.80 23.26 -9.52
CA SER A 17 -14.89 23.97 -8.23
C SER A 17 -14.20 23.24 -7.08
N ASN A 18 -14.19 21.90 -7.11
CA ASN A 18 -13.81 21.05 -5.98
C ASN A 18 -12.73 20.00 -6.31
N SER A 19 -12.08 20.07 -7.49
CA SER A 19 -11.05 19.08 -7.86
C SER A 19 -9.90 19.69 -8.66
N TRP A 20 -8.72 19.10 -8.44
CA TRP A 20 -7.46 19.51 -9.04
C TRP A 20 -6.67 18.26 -9.48
N THR A 21 -5.92 18.37 -10.58
CA THR A 21 -4.98 17.34 -11.07
C THR A 21 -3.55 17.77 -10.83
N ILE A 22 -2.71 16.85 -10.36
CA ILE A 22 -1.26 17.05 -10.27
C ILE A 22 -0.63 16.72 -11.63
N LYS A 23 0.14 17.66 -12.19
CA LYS A 23 0.84 17.52 -13.46
C LYS A 23 2.08 16.64 -13.33
N LYS A 24 2.43 16.00 -14.44
CA LYS A 24 3.73 15.32 -14.59
C LYS A 24 4.88 16.29 -14.27
N GLY A 25 5.89 15.79 -13.57
CA GLY A 25 7.03 16.60 -13.14
C GLY A 25 6.93 17.13 -11.70
N PHE A 26 5.78 16.92 -11.02
CA PHE A 26 5.63 17.24 -9.61
C PHE A 26 6.74 16.62 -8.74
N VAL A 27 7.18 15.41 -9.07
CA VAL A 27 8.38 14.80 -8.49
C VAL A 27 9.51 14.87 -9.51
N PRO A 28 10.55 15.71 -9.29
CA PRO A 28 11.71 15.80 -10.18
C PRO A 28 12.42 14.44 -10.32
N GLY A 29 12.82 14.08 -11.53
CA GLY A 29 13.61 12.86 -11.78
C GLY A 29 12.82 11.55 -11.89
N MET A 30 11.49 11.59 -11.82
CA MET A 30 10.65 10.41 -12.08
C MET A 30 10.71 10.03 -13.58
N LYS A 31 11.54 9.03 -13.90
CA LYS A 31 11.77 8.52 -15.28
C LYS A 31 10.99 7.25 -15.63
N ILE A 32 10.24 6.68 -14.69
CA ILE A 32 9.43 5.48 -14.93
C ILE A 32 8.11 5.83 -15.63
N THR A 33 7.60 4.91 -16.45
CA THR A 33 6.28 5.05 -17.08
C THR A 33 5.18 4.91 -16.03
N GLY A 34 4.50 6.01 -15.73
CA GLY A 34 3.46 6.08 -14.69
C GLY A 34 4.03 6.34 -13.29
N GLN A 35 3.25 6.99 -12.41
CA GLN A 35 3.68 7.25 -11.04
C GLN A 35 3.78 5.96 -10.24
N PRO A 36 4.91 5.66 -9.56
CA PRO A 36 5.01 4.46 -8.76
C PRO A 36 4.08 4.57 -7.55
N VAL A 37 3.38 3.48 -7.27
CA VAL A 37 2.47 3.35 -6.13
C VAL A 37 2.94 2.19 -5.28
N LEU A 38 3.18 2.44 -3.99
CA LEU A 38 3.64 1.44 -3.03
C LEU A 38 2.45 0.84 -2.30
N ILE A 39 2.26 -0.47 -2.43
CA ILE A 39 1.14 -1.20 -1.83
C ILE A 39 1.67 -2.15 -0.77
N GLY A 40 1.42 -1.79 0.49
CA GLY A 40 1.76 -2.63 1.63
C GLY A 40 0.82 -3.84 1.73
N GLY A 41 1.41 -5.03 1.85
CA GLY A 41 0.69 -6.20 2.32
C GLY A 41 0.53 -6.20 3.83
N THR A 42 0.92 -7.31 4.45
CA THR A 42 0.95 -7.52 5.90
C THR A 42 2.36 -7.90 6.32
N MET A 43 2.57 -8.15 7.62
CA MET A 43 3.86 -8.67 8.09
C MET A 43 4.26 -10.03 7.51
N GLY A 44 3.32 -10.80 6.96
CA GLY A 44 3.54 -12.15 6.44
C GLY A 44 3.21 -12.35 4.96
N THR A 45 2.80 -11.30 4.24
CA THR A 45 2.41 -11.38 2.82
C THR A 45 3.25 -10.47 1.94
N CYS A 46 3.18 -10.68 0.63
CA CYS A 46 3.85 -9.83 -0.34
C CYS A 46 3.40 -8.36 -0.27
N SER A 47 4.25 -7.47 -0.79
CA SER A 47 3.90 -6.10 -1.14
C SER A 47 4.02 -5.91 -2.65
N TYR A 48 3.46 -4.84 -3.20
CA TYR A 48 3.55 -4.53 -4.63
C TYR A 48 4.07 -3.12 -4.87
N VAL A 49 4.77 -2.95 -5.98
CA VAL A 49 4.94 -1.67 -6.65
C VAL A 49 4.06 -1.70 -7.89
N LEU A 50 3.17 -0.73 -8.01
CA LEU A 50 2.34 -0.51 -9.19
C LEU A 50 2.78 0.78 -9.89
N THR A 51 2.25 1.01 -11.09
CA THR A 51 2.36 2.30 -11.79
C THR A 51 0.97 2.83 -12.09
N GLY A 52 0.74 4.13 -11.86
CA GLY A 52 -0.50 4.80 -12.27
C GLY A 52 -0.71 4.76 -13.78
N THR A 53 -1.96 4.85 -14.21
CA THR A 53 -2.40 4.76 -15.61
C THR A 53 -3.26 5.95 -16.00
N GLU A 54 -3.44 6.15 -17.31
CA GLU A 54 -4.35 7.17 -17.84
C GLU A 54 -5.81 6.88 -17.43
N THR A 55 -6.23 5.61 -17.48
CA THR A 55 -7.55 5.17 -16.97
C THR A 55 -7.73 5.54 -15.50
N GLY A 56 -6.69 5.35 -14.67
CA GLY A 56 -6.74 5.76 -13.26
C GLY A 56 -6.92 7.27 -13.10
N MET A 57 -6.28 8.08 -13.96
CA MET A 57 -6.49 9.53 -13.98
C MET A 57 -7.94 9.90 -14.30
N GLN A 58 -8.53 9.24 -15.30
CA GLN A 58 -9.87 9.56 -15.81
C GLN A 58 -11.00 9.05 -14.93
N GLU A 59 -10.93 7.79 -14.48
CA GLU A 59 -12.04 7.13 -13.78
C GLU A 59 -11.99 7.34 -12.26
N THR A 60 -10.81 7.60 -11.73
CA THR A 60 -10.58 7.62 -10.27
C THR A 60 -9.78 8.83 -9.83
N PHE A 61 -9.74 9.93 -10.61
CA PHE A 61 -9.01 11.16 -10.27
C PHE A 61 -7.52 10.92 -9.91
N GLY A 62 -6.89 9.92 -10.55
CA GLY A 62 -5.50 9.56 -10.31
C GLY A 62 -5.26 8.83 -8.99
N THR A 63 -6.28 8.20 -8.40
CA THR A 63 -6.17 7.41 -7.16
C THR A 63 -6.20 5.90 -7.39
N THR A 64 -5.68 5.13 -6.43
CA THR A 64 -5.76 3.67 -6.43
C THR A 64 -5.72 3.12 -5.00
N CYS A 65 -5.64 1.80 -4.82
CA CYS A 65 -5.52 1.19 -3.49
C CYS A 65 -4.22 1.60 -2.76
N HIS A 66 -4.20 1.46 -1.43
CA HIS A 66 -3.01 1.75 -0.61
C HIS A 66 -2.39 0.49 0.03
N GLY A 67 -3.15 -0.60 0.11
CA GLY A 67 -2.74 -1.82 0.82
C GLY A 67 -3.87 -2.83 0.90
N ALA A 68 -3.62 -3.92 1.65
CA ALA A 68 -4.57 -5.01 1.84
C ALA A 68 -5.92 -4.57 2.44
N GLY A 69 -5.89 -3.61 3.38
CA GLY A 69 -7.05 -3.26 4.19
C GLY A 69 -7.43 -4.36 5.20
N ARG A 70 -8.00 -3.97 6.34
CA ARG A 70 -8.37 -4.92 7.40
C ARG A 70 -9.62 -5.71 7.01
N ALA A 71 -9.60 -7.01 7.30
CA ALA A 71 -10.76 -7.89 7.26
C ALA A 71 -11.38 -8.09 8.66
N LEU A 72 -10.55 -8.02 9.72
CA LEU A 72 -10.97 -8.16 11.10
C LEU A 72 -10.70 -6.89 11.91
N SER A 73 -11.61 -6.57 12.83
CA SER A 73 -11.33 -5.53 13.83
C SER A 73 -10.19 -5.97 14.74
N ARG A 74 -9.42 -5.02 15.27
CA ARG A 74 -8.30 -5.32 16.19
C ARG A 74 -8.74 -6.15 17.40
N ALA A 75 -9.94 -5.88 17.93
CA ALA A 75 -10.49 -6.62 19.05
C ALA A 75 -10.93 -8.05 18.69
N LYS A 76 -11.34 -8.28 17.43
CA LYS A 76 -11.62 -9.63 16.93
C LYS A 76 -10.32 -10.41 16.71
N SER A 77 -9.30 -9.78 16.12
CA SER A 77 -7.98 -10.39 15.95
C SER A 77 -7.38 -10.86 17.28
N ARG A 78 -7.36 -9.99 18.31
CA ARG A 78 -6.83 -10.35 19.64
C ARG A 78 -7.57 -11.48 20.36
N ARG A 79 -8.84 -11.71 20.02
CA ARG A 79 -9.64 -12.78 20.64
C ARG A 79 -9.45 -14.12 19.95
N ASN A 80 -9.06 -14.10 18.68
CA ASN A 80 -9.09 -15.26 17.80
C ASN A 80 -7.70 -15.74 17.38
N LEU A 81 -6.66 -14.93 17.56
CA LEU A 81 -5.30 -15.21 17.12
C LEU A 81 -4.39 -15.27 18.33
N ASP A 82 -3.56 -16.29 18.39
CA ASP A 82 -2.48 -16.40 19.35
C ASP A 82 -1.20 -15.79 18.78
N TYR A 83 -0.45 -15.05 19.61
CA TYR A 83 0.76 -14.37 19.13
C TYR A 83 1.88 -15.35 18.79
N GLN A 84 1.99 -16.47 19.50
CA GLN A 84 3.05 -17.46 19.29
C GLN A 84 2.85 -18.19 17.97
N ASP A 85 1.60 -18.52 17.64
CA ASP A 85 1.24 -19.12 16.36
C ASP A 85 1.62 -18.19 15.19
N VAL A 86 1.30 -16.90 15.29
CA VAL A 86 1.68 -15.91 14.27
C VAL A 86 3.20 -15.81 14.12
N LEU A 87 3.96 -15.82 15.23
CA LEU A 87 5.42 -15.81 15.17
C LEU A 87 6.00 -17.07 14.53
N ASN A 88 5.45 -18.24 14.87
CA ASN A 88 5.85 -19.53 14.31
C ASN A 88 5.58 -19.58 12.80
N ASP A 89 4.43 -19.09 12.35
CA ASP A 89 4.06 -19.04 10.94
C ASP A 89 4.96 -18.11 10.12
N LEU A 90 5.37 -16.97 10.70
CA LEU A 90 6.33 -16.08 10.07
C LEU A 90 7.72 -16.72 9.98
N ALA A 91 8.16 -17.38 11.05
CA ALA A 91 9.43 -18.10 11.07
C ALA A 91 9.45 -19.24 10.04
N ALA A 92 8.37 -20.00 9.92
CA ALA A 92 8.20 -21.05 8.92
C ALA A 92 8.27 -20.51 7.47
N LYS A 93 7.87 -19.25 7.25
CA LYS A 93 7.99 -18.55 5.96
C LYS A 93 9.38 -17.91 5.75
N GLY A 94 10.31 -18.09 6.68
CA GLY A 94 11.64 -17.48 6.64
C GLY A 94 11.60 -15.96 6.81
N ILE A 95 10.66 -15.45 7.63
CA ILE A 95 10.48 -14.03 7.91
C ILE A 95 10.91 -13.77 9.36
N SER A 96 11.99 -13.01 9.52
CA SER A 96 12.44 -12.57 10.84
C SER A 96 11.61 -11.39 11.33
N ILE A 97 11.21 -11.39 12.60
CA ILE A 97 10.36 -10.31 13.13
C ILE A 97 10.88 -9.78 14.47
N ARG A 98 10.83 -8.45 14.62
CA ARG A 98 11.05 -7.74 15.88
C ARG A 98 9.85 -6.86 16.19
N VAL A 99 9.24 -7.07 17.35
CA VAL A 99 8.00 -6.40 17.76
C VAL A 99 8.10 -5.82 19.16
N ALA A 100 7.37 -4.72 19.40
CA ALA A 100 7.31 -4.07 20.71
C ALA A 100 6.44 -4.82 21.73
N SER A 101 5.38 -5.50 21.29
CA SER A 101 4.51 -6.26 22.20
C SER A 101 3.77 -7.42 21.52
N PRO A 102 3.42 -8.49 22.26
CA PRO A 102 2.56 -9.57 21.76
C PRO A 102 1.20 -9.09 21.26
N LYS A 103 0.64 -8.06 21.91
CA LYS A 103 -0.63 -7.44 21.51
C LYS A 103 -0.59 -6.96 20.05
N LEU A 104 0.50 -6.29 19.66
CA LEU A 104 0.67 -5.76 18.32
C LEU A 104 0.76 -6.87 17.26
N VAL A 105 1.39 -8.01 17.60
CA VAL A 105 1.48 -9.18 16.72
C VAL A 105 0.09 -9.67 16.35
N MET A 106 -0.76 -9.92 17.35
CA MET A 106 -2.12 -10.42 17.13
C MET A 106 -2.99 -9.40 16.37
N GLU A 107 -2.88 -8.11 16.69
CA GLU A 107 -3.66 -7.08 16.00
C GLU A 107 -3.31 -6.97 14.52
N GLU A 108 -2.08 -7.30 14.13
CA GLU A 108 -1.55 -6.99 12.81
C GLU A 108 -1.16 -8.23 12.02
N ALA A 109 -1.53 -9.40 12.54
CA ALA A 109 -1.30 -10.70 11.93
C ALA A 109 -1.88 -10.73 10.51
N PRO A 110 -1.28 -11.48 9.56
CA PRO A 110 -1.74 -11.57 8.18
C PRO A 110 -3.26 -11.83 8.03
N GLU A 111 -3.80 -12.70 8.89
CA GLU A 111 -5.20 -13.13 8.95
C GLU A 111 -6.17 -11.98 9.32
N SER A 112 -5.64 -10.89 9.86
CA SER A 112 -6.42 -9.69 10.18
C SER A 112 -6.74 -8.83 8.96
N TYR A 113 -6.11 -9.10 7.82
CA TYR A 113 -6.22 -8.32 6.60
C TYR A 113 -6.84 -9.13 5.46
N LYS A 114 -7.30 -8.43 4.43
CA LYS A 114 -7.68 -9.07 3.17
C LYS A 114 -6.43 -9.57 2.45
N ASN A 115 -6.62 -10.40 1.44
CA ASN A 115 -5.53 -10.76 0.54
C ASN A 115 -5.16 -9.55 -0.34
N VAL A 116 -3.93 -9.04 -0.16
CA VAL A 116 -3.41 -7.90 -0.93
C VAL A 116 -3.32 -8.19 -2.43
N THR A 117 -3.12 -9.45 -2.83
CA THR A 117 -3.07 -9.81 -4.25
C THR A 117 -4.43 -9.59 -4.90
N ASP A 118 -5.52 -9.97 -4.23
CA ASP A 118 -6.88 -9.77 -4.78
C ASP A 118 -7.23 -8.29 -4.92
N VAL A 119 -6.79 -7.46 -3.95
CA VAL A 119 -6.95 -5.99 -4.01
C VAL A 119 -6.18 -5.41 -5.21
N VAL A 120 -4.92 -5.80 -5.38
CA VAL A 120 -4.07 -5.34 -6.48
C VAL A 120 -4.60 -5.83 -7.82
N ASP A 121 -5.04 -7.08 -7.89
CA ASP A 121 -5.57 -7.69 -9.11
C ASP A 121 -6.86 -7.01 -9.56
N THR A 122 -7.71 -6.61 -8.61
CA THR A 122 -8.91 -5.81 -8.89
C THR A 122 -8.56 -4.46 -9.52
N CYS A 123 -7.64 -3.70 -8.91
CA CYS A 123 -7.21 -2.42 -9.47
C CYS A 123 -6.50 -2.56 -10.82
N HIS A 124 -5.76 -3.66 -11.01
CA HIS A 124 -5.10 -3.97 -12.26
C HIS A 124 -6.07 -4.33 -13.37
N ALA A 125 -7.05 -5.18 -13.09
CA ALA A 125 -8.08 -5.58 -14.03
C ALA A 125 -8.97 -4.39 -14.43
N ALA A 126 -9.27 -3.49 -13.49
CA ALA A 126 -9.96 -2.23 -13.76
C ALA A 126 -9.11 -1.24 -14.57
N GLY A 127 -7.82 -1.51 -14.78
CA GLY A 127 -6.91 -0.65 -15.53
C GLY A 127 -6.48 0.63 -14.80
N ILE A 128 -6.94 0.88 -13.57
CA ILE A 128 -6.62 2.11 -12.80
C ILE A 128 -5.19 2.12 -12.23
N SER A 129 -4.53 0.96 -12.19
CA SER A 129 -3.10 0.83 -11.90
C SER A 129 -2.51 -0.41 -12.58
N LYS A 130 -1.19 -0.42 -12.81
CA LYS A 130 -0.51 -1.54 -13.49
C LYS A 130 0.49 -2.21 -12.56
N LYS A 131 0.43 -3.54 -12.45
CA LYS A 131 1.42 -4.33 -11.70
C LYS A 131 2.83 -4.14 -12.30
N CYS A 132 3.81 -3.84 -11.45
CA CYS A 132 5.20 -3.66 -11.84
C CYS A 132 6.11 -4.66 -11.11
N ILE A 133 6.16 -4.61 -9.77
CA ILE A 133 7.04 -5.46 -8.96
C ILE A 133 6.23 -6.11 -7.84
N LYS A 134 6.50 -7.38 -7.55
CA LYS A 134 6.02 -8.08 -6.35
C LYS A 134 7.20 -8.33 -5.41
N LEU A 135 7.04 -7.95 -4.16
CA LEU A 135 8.06 -8.03 -3.12
C LEU A 135 7.64 -9.09 -2.09
N ARG A 136 8.60 -9.83 -1.55
CA ARG A 136 8.39 -10.77 -0.43
C ARG A 136 9.09 -10.25 0.83
N PRO A 137 8.43 -10.20 2.00
CA PRO A 137 9.10 -9.82 3.23
C PRO A 137 10.13 -10.89 3.63
N ILE A 138 11.26 -10.43 4.16
CA ILE A 138 12.30 -11.26 4.81
C ILE A 138 12.55 -10.83 6.25
N ALA A 139 12.23 -9.57 6.57
CA ALA A 139 12.34 -9.02 7.91
C ALA A 139 11.21 -8.01 8.15
N VAL A 140 10.67 -7.98 9.37
CA VAL A 140 9.66 -7.02 9.82
C VAL A 140 10.07 -6.44 11.16
N ILE A 141 10.07 -5.10 11.26
CA ILE A 141 10.30 -4.37 12.50
C ILE A 141 9.05 -3.56 12.77
N LYS A 142 8.38 -3.79 13.90
CA LYS A 142 7.10 -3.13 14.20
C LYS A 142 7.03 -2.64 15.65
N GLY A 143 6.77 -1.33 15.78
CA GLY A 143 6.56 -0.61 17.03
C GLY A 143 5.09 -0.49 17.39
#